data_AF-A0A967IIA6-F1
#
_entry.id   AF-A0A967IIA6-F1
#
_cell.length_a   1.000
_cell.length_b   1.000
_cell.length_c   1.000
_cell.angle_alpha   90.00
_cell.angle_beta   90.00
_cell.angle_gamma   90.00
#
_symmetry.space_group_name_H-M   'P 1'
#
loop_
_entity.id
_entity.type
_entity.pdbx_description
1 polymer ?
#
loop_
_entity_poly.entity_id
_entity_poly.type
_entity_poly.pdbx_seq_one_letter_code
_entity_poly.pdbx_strand_id
1 'polypeptide(L)'
;GEASLSPDEYVSGIDAMIEMLGIIFPRYVEVSRAFAVRLALQGGLSDFARGITYDPVADLYTPTTDRELAPMFEAIFESAPAGFDDAYACLQDWNEILWQVYPNYQLDGSNNLLGITVSIDQRFIFQMMLPAFENVGIDVDIRAAMNALSIDETRLVDHLAGDTDVNGTAGTDFIYMSVGDQTYRGGGGADIYFVGKDFGTDYIYDQDRGALDELRFTDVKAADVTAVRDGQDLILTIAGRIDVLRITDQFLGELNPTVGFKQLDTGVNAIVFADGTVWDRFRIAMEVADPRDTFDSYQGSGSADVLWGGKGNDVLHGGLGGDIYIFEPGDGQ
;
A
#
# COMPACT_ATOMS: atom_id res chain seq x y z
N GLY A 1 67.82 -1.55 31.58
CA GLY A 1 67.75 -0.79 30.31
C GLY A 1 66.32 -0.43 30.12
N GLU A 2 66.04 0.86 30.21
CA GLU A 2 64.73 1.47 30.47
C GLU A 2 63.73 1.24 29.33
N ALA A 3 62.49 0.88 29.68
CA ALA A 3 61.34 1.06 28.81
C ALA A 3 60.88 2.51 28.96
N SER A 4 61.02 3.29 27.88
CA SER A 4 60.48 4.64 27.76
C SER A 4 58.96 4.55 27.65
N LEU A 5 58.23 5.02 28.67
CA LEU A 5 56.80 5.28 28.60
C LEU A 5 56.60 6.77 28.33
N SER A 6 56.32 7.09 27.05
CA SER A 6 55.70 8.36 26.67
C SER A 6 54.25 8.38 27.21
N PRO A 7 53.81 9.44 27.92
CA PRO A 7 52.43 9.54 28.43
C PRO A 7 51.35 9.67 27.34
N ASP A 8 51.72 9.82 26.06
CA ASP A 8 50.79 10.19 24.98
C ASP A 8 50.40 9.03 24.03
N GLU A 9 50.74 7.77 24.34
CA GLU A 9 50.45 6.60 23.46
C GLU A 9 49.79 5.40 24.16
N TYR A 10 49.06 5.61 25.27
CA TYR A 10 48.20 4.53 25.78
C TYR A 10 46.91 4.42 24.95
N VAL A 11 46.91 3.58 23.92
CA VAL A 11 45.68 3.13 23.25
C VAL A 11 45.05 2.05 24.12
N SER A 12 43.97 2.38 24.82
CA SER A 12 43.22 1.45 25.67
C SER A 12 42.62 0.32 24.82
N GLY A 13 43.16 -0.90 24.96
CA GLY A 13 42.56 -2.09 24.36
C GLY A 13 41.18 -2.44 24.91
N ILE A 14 40.80 -1.87 26.06
CA ILE A 14 39.47 -1.98 26.65
C ILE A 14 38.47 -1.11 25.90
N ASP A 15 38.86 0.10 25.48
CA ASP A 15 37.96 0.98 24.71
C ASP A 15 37.69 0.38 23.32
N ALA A 16 38.71 -0.19 22.67
CA ALA A 16 38.55 -0.92 21.42
C ALA A 16 37.66 -2.17 21.57
N MET A 17 37.75 -2.90 22.70
CA MET A 17 36.85 -4.02 23.00
C MET A 17 35.43 -3.55 23.32
N ILE A 18 35.23 -2.46 24.05
CA ILE A 18 33.91 -1.88 24.35
C ILE A 18 33.26 -1.39 23.06
N GLU A 19 34.01 -0.75 22.17
CA GLU A 19 33.52 -0.30 20.86
C GLU A 19 33.13 -1.49 19.97
N MET A 20 33.98 -2.52 19.92
CA MET A 20 33.68 -3.76 19.20
C MET A 20 32.47 -4.49 19.78
N LEU A 21 32.37 -4.63 21.11
CA LEU A 21 31.23 -5.26 21.78
C LEU A 21 29.97 -4.41 21.64
N GLY A 22 30.09 -3.08 21.65
CA GLY A 22 29.00 -2.14 21.41
C GLY A 22 28.42 -2.27 20.00
N ILE A 23 29.21 -2.73 19.02
CA ILE A 23 28.73 -3.04 17.67
C ILE A 23 28.19 -4.48 17.57
N ILE A 24 28.84 -5.45 18.23
CA ILE A 24 28.52 -6.87 18.10
C ILE A 24 27.29 -7.28 18.91
N PHE A 25 27.15 -6.79 20.14
CA PHE A 25 26.04 -7.21 21.01
C PHE A 25 24.66 -6.86 20.45
N PRO A 26 24.41 -5.65 19.92
CA PRO A 26 23.13 -5.33 19.30
C PRO A 26 22.81 -6.27 18.13
N ARG A 27 23.78 -6.51 17.23
CA ARG A 27 23.62 -7.45 16.12
C ARG A 27 23.38 -8.89 16.59
N TYR A 28 24.06 -9.32 17.65
CA TYR A 28 23.83 -10.65 18.22
C TYR A 28 22.41 -10.79 18.78
N VAL A 29 21.93 -9.76 19.48
CA VAL A 29 20.55 -9.74 20.02
C VAL A 29 19.53 -9.75 18.89
N GLU A 30 19.73 -8.95 17.84
CA GLU A 30 18.86 -8.93 16.65
C GLU A 30 18.79 -10.30 15.98
N VAL A 31 19.94 -10.89 15.65
CA VAL A 31 20.00 -12.22 15.00
C VAL A 31 19.39 -13.31 15.89
N SER A 32 19.63 -13.26 17.20
CA SER A 32 19.08 -14.23 18.15
C SER A 32 17.55 -14.13 18.25
N ARG A 33 17.00 -12.90 18.28
CA ARG A 33 15.55 -12.66 18.28
C ARG A 33 14.90 -13.15 17.00
N ALA A 34 15.45 -12.78 15.84
CA ALA A 34 14.96 -13.24 14.55
C ALA A 34 14.97 -14.78 14.46
N PHE A 35 16.05 -15.43 14.91
CA PHE A 35 16.13 -16.89 14.97
C PHE A 35 15.07 -17.52 15.89
N ALA A 36 14.86 -16.94 17.07
CA ALA A 36 13.83 -17.41 18.01
C ALA A 36 12.42 -17.30 17.41
N VAL A 37 12.10 -16.18 16.75
CA VAL A 37 10.81 -15.98 16.06
C VAL A 37 10.62 -17.01 14.95
N ARG A 38 11.64 -17.25 14.12
CA ARG A 38 11.59 -18.27 13.04
C ARG A 38 11.29 -19.66 13.58
N LEU A 39 11.91 -20.04 14.70
CA LEU A 39 11.64 -21.33 15.36
C LEU A 39 10.24 -21.38 15.97
N ALA A 40 9.79 -20.28 16.58
CA ALA A 40 8.48 -20.21 17.19
C ALA A 40 7.37 -20.33 16.14
N LEU A 41 7.45 -19.60 15.03
CA LEU A 41 6.47 -19.64 13.93
C LEU A 41 6.47 -20.99 13.18
N GLN A 42 7.56 -21.76 13.23
CA GLN A 42 7.59 -23.14 12.71
C GLN A 42 7.17 -24.19 13.75
N GLY A 43 6.90 -23.77 14.99
CA GLY A 43 6.61 -24.65 16.12
C GLY A 43 5.41 -24.14 16.92
N GLY A 44 5.67 -23.65 18.14
CA GLY A 44 4.63 -23.29 19.11
C GLY A 44 3.70 -22.15 18.70
N LEU A 45 4.09 -21.32 17.73
CA LEU A 45 3.29 -20.23 17.15
C LEU A 45 2.88 -20.51 15.69
N SER A 46 2.94 -21.76 15.23
CA SER A 46 2.62 -22.11 13.85
C SER A 46 1.18 -21.79 13.43
N ASP A 47 0.24 -21.78 14.39
CA ASP A 47 -1.16 -21.36 14.14
C ASP A 47 -1.29 -19.89 13.71
N PHE A 48 -0.26 -19.07 13.95
CA PHE A 48 -0.18 -17.66 13.55
C PHE A 48 0.55 -17.43 12.23
N ALA A 49 1.32 -18.40 11.74
CA ALA A 49 2.02 -18.30 10.45
C ALA A 49 1.06 -18.52 9.25
N ARG A 50 -0.21 -18.13 9.37
CA ARG A 50 -1.21 -18.29 8.31
C ARG A 50 -0.87 -17.36 7.15
N GLY A 51 -1.03 -17.86 5.93
CA GLY A 51 -0.76 -17.05 4.74
C GLY A 51 0.71 -16.89 4.39
N ILE A 52 1.65 -17.44 5.19
CA ILE A 52 3.09 -17.35 4.92
C ILE A 52 3.81 -18.69 5.02
N THR A 53 4.96 -18.77 4.38
CA THR A 53 5.94 -19.84 4.57
C THR A 53 7.33 -19.25 4.76
N TYR A 54 8.21 -19.99 5.44
CA TYR A 54 9.60 -19.59 5.66
C TYR A 54 10.56 -20.54 4.94
N ASP A 55 11.47 -19.99 4.13
CA ASP A 55 12.57 -20.71 3.52
C ASP A 55 13.84 -20.58 4.40
N PRO A 56 14.30 -21.67 5.05
CA PRO A 56 15.47 -21.63 5.91
C PRO A 56 16.80 -21.48 5.15
N VAL A 57 16.82 -21.74 3.84
CA VAL A 57 18.02 -21.61 3.01
C VAL A 57 18.17 -20.18 2.52
N ALA A 58 17.09 -19.58 2.02
CA ALA A 58 17.10 -18.19 1.56
C ALA A 58 17.01 -17.19 2.71
N ASP A 59 16.58 -17.63 3.90
CA ASP A 59 16.25 -16.78 5.04
C ASP A 59 15.18 -15.74 4.70
N LEU A 60 14.07 -16.22 4.13
CA LEU A 60 12.98 -15.38 3.64
C LEU A 60 11.62 -15.94 4.05
N TYR A 61 10.70 -15.04 4.36
CA TYR A 61 9.27 -15.31 4.41
C TYR A 61 8.64 -14.91 3.08
N THR A 62 7.73 -15.74 2.58
CA THR A 62 6.96 -15.45 1.37
C THR A 62 5.49 -15.72 1.60
N PRO A 63 4.58 -14.97 0.94
CA PRO A 63 3.17 -15.29 0.96
C PRO A 63 2.90 -16.69 0.39
N THR A 64 1.84 -17.32 0.88
CA THR A 64 1.26 -18.56 0.35
C THR A 64 -0.18 -18.35 -0.13
N THR A 65 -0.67 -17.12 0.01
CA THR A 65 -2.01 -16.66 -0.38
C THR A 65 -1.89 -15.31 -1.06
N ASP A 66 -2.90 -14.96 -1.84
CA ASP A 66 -3.06 -13.66 -2.52
C ASP A 66 -3.64 -12.57 -1.58
N ARG A 67 -3.29 -12.65 -0.29
CA ARG A 67 -3.68 -11.72 0.77
C ARG A 67 -2.49 -11.32 1.66
N GLU A 68 -1.28 -11.59 1.19
CA GLU A 68 -0.03 -11.25 1.86
C GLU A 68 -0.04 -11.66 3.35
N LEU A 69 0.17 -10.73 4.29
CA LEU A 69 0.15 -10.98 5.74
C LEU A 69 -1.23 -10.93 6.38
N ALA A 70 -2.29 -10.57 5.66
CA ALA A 70 -3.62 -10.40 6.26
C ALA A 70 -4.10 -11.66 7.04
N PRO A 71 -3.91 -12.91 6.57
CA PRO A 71 -4.29 -14.09 7.34
C PRO A 71 -3.52 -14.26 8.67
N MET A 72 -2.27 -13.77 8.74
CA MET A 72 -1.50 -13.74 9.99
C MET A 72 -2.09 -12.73 10.97
N PHE A 73 -2.47 -11.53 10.50
CA PHE A 73 -3.17 -10.55 11.33
C PHE A 73 -4.52 -11.07 11.84
N GLU A 74 -5.28 -11.78 10.98
CA GLU A 74 -6.54 -12.44 11.38
C GLU A 74 -6.29 -13.43 12.52
N ALA A 75 -5.26 -14.28 12.42
CA ALA A 75 -4.90 -15.22 13.48
C ALA A 75 -4.50 -14.51 14.80
N ILE A 76 -3.78 -13.38 14.70
CA ILE A 76 -3.40 -12.57 15.87
C ILE A 76 -4.66 -12.02 16.55
N PHE A 77 -5.57 -11.43 15.79
CA PHE A 77 -6.83 -10.86 16.31
C PHE A 77 -7.73 -11.94 16.92
N GLU A 78 -7.83 -13.11 16.29
CA GLU A 78 -8.60 -14.25 16.83
C GLU A 78 -8.09 -14.72 18.20
N SER A 79 -6.79 -14.55 18.47
CA SER A 79 -6.17 -14.92 19.75
C SER A 79 -6.24 -13.84 20.82
N ALA A 80 -6.63 -12.61 20.44
CA ALA A 80 -6.61 -11.49 21.35
C ALA A 80 -7.59 -11.73 22.51
N PRO A 81 -7.15 -11.50 23.77
CA PRO A 81 -8.04 -11.61 24.91
C PRO A 81 -9.13 -10.52 24.85
N ALA A 82 -10.27 -10.80 25.49
CA ALA A 82 -11.31 -9.81 25.67
C ALA A 82 -10.87 -8.71 26.65
N GLY A 83 -11.36 -7.49 26.43
CA GLY A 83 -11.04 -6.31 27.22
C GLY A 83 -9.93 -5.46 26.59
N PHE A 84 -10.14 -4.14 26.62
CA PHE A 84 -9.28 -3.15 25.95
C PHE A 84 -7.80 -3.26 26.32
N ASP A 85 -7.47 -3.27 27.62
CA ASP A 85 -6.07 -3.25 28.08
C ASP A 85 -5.32 -4.52 27.66
N ASP A 86 -5.96 -5.69 27.81
CA ASP A 86 -5.34 -6.98 27.48
C ASP A 86 -5.20 -7.16 25.96
N ALA A 87 -6.21 -6.72 25.19
CA ALA A 87 -6.17 -6.74 23.72
C ALA A 87 -5.09 -5.80 23.18
N TYR A 88 -5.00 -4.59 23.71
CA TYR A 88 -3.96 -3.62 23.33
C TYR A 88 -2.56 -4.13 23.64
N ALA A 89 -2.34 -4.69 24.85
CA ALA A 89 -1.06 -5.29 25.24
C ALA A 89 -0.70 -6.48 24.33
N CYS A 90 -1.68 -7.32 23.98
CA CYS A 90 -1.47 -8.43 23.05
C CYS A 90 -0.96 -7.95 21.69
N LEU A 91 -1.53 -6.88 21.13
CA LEU A 91 -1.05 -6.29 19.87
C LEU A 91 0.37 -5.72 20.01
N GLN A 92 0.72 -5.11 21.15
CA GLN A 92 2.08 -4.63 21.40
C GLN A 92 3.10 -5.78 21.45
N ASP A 93 2.77 -6.88 22.13
CA ASP A 93 3.63 -8.07 22.18
C ASP A 93 3.82 -8.67 20.78
N TRP A 94 2.74 -8.74 19.99
CA TRP A 94 2.81 -9.21 18.60
C TRP A 94 3.60 -8.28 17.70
N ASN A 95 3.52 -6.97 17.91
CA ASN A 95 4.33 -6.01 17.17
C ASN A 95 5.82 -6.34 17.30
N GLU A 96 6.32 -6.68 18.51
CA GLU A 96 7.72 -7.08 18.70
C GLU A 96 8.13 -8.29 17.85
N ILE A 97 7.22 -9.26 17.69
CA ILE A 97 7.42 -10.45 16.86
C ILE A 97 7.41 -10.08 15.38
N LEU A 98 6.43 -9.28 14.94
CA LEU A 98 6.27 -8.84 13.56
C LEU A 98 7.49 -8.04 13.07
N TRP A 99 8.11 -7.22 13.93
CA TRP A 99 9.37 -6.52 13.64
C TRP A 99 10.54 -7.46 13.32
N GLN A 100 10.48 -8.73 13.72
CA GLN A 100 11.45 -9.75 13.32
C GLN A 100 11.09 -10.47 12.02
N VAL A 101 9.84 -10.37 11.57
CA VAL A 101 9.35 -10.98 10.32
C VAL A 101 9.57 -10.03 9.15
N TYR A 102 9.20 -8.76 9.29
CA TYR A 102 9.23 -7.77 8.21
C TYR A 102 10.54 -7.65 7.44
N PRO A 103 11.74 -7.63 8.06
CA PRO A 103 13.00 -7.44 7.33
C PRO A 103 13.33 -8.57 6.35
N ASN A 104 12.78 -9.77 6.57
CA ASN A 104 12.98 -10.95 5.74
C ASN A 104 11.71 -11.32 4.96
N TYR A 105 10.65 -10.51 5.02
CA TYR A 105 9.43 -10.76 4.27
C TYR A 105 9.58 -10.26 2.84
N GLN A 106 9.26 -11.12 1.87
CA GLN A 106 9.26 -10.79 0.46
C GLN A 106 7.84 -10.84 -0.08
N LEU A 107 7.36 -9.67 -0.52
CA LEU A 107 6.05 -9.46 -1.13
C LEU A 107 5.94 -10.18 -2.48
N ASP A 108 4.73 -10.55 -2.88
CA ASP A 108 4.46 -11.08 -4.21
C ASP A 108 4.41 -9.93 -5.24
N GLY A 109 5.57 -9.62 -5.81
CA GLY A 109 5.68 -8.64 -6.90
C GLY A 109 5.53 -9.23 -8.30
N SER A 110 5.13 -10.50 -8.44
CA SER A 110 5.20 -11.20 -9.73
C SER A 110 4.27 -10.62 -10.80
N ASN A 111 3.18 -9.96 -10.38
CA ASN A 111 2.21 -9.31 -11.27
C ASN A 111 2.55 -7.84 -11.59
N ASN A 112 3.63 -7.29 -11.02
CA ASN A 112 3.95 -5.87 -11.16
C ASN A 112 4.80 -5.61 -12.40
N LEU A 113 4.31 -4.73 -13.28
CA LEU A 113 5.05 -4.27 -14.44
C LEU A 113 6.29 -3.48 -14.01
N LEU A 114 7.38 -3.62 -14.79
CA LEU A 114 8.63 -2.86 -14.61
C LEU A 114 9.28 -2.95 -13.22
N GLY A 115 8.93 -3.96 -12.42
CA GLY A 115 9.52 -4.19 -11.10
C GLY A 115 9.07 -3.19 -10.04
N ILE A 116 7.83 -2.67 -10.13
CA ILE A 116 7.23 -1.88 -9.06
C ILE A 116 7.18 -2.74 -7.79
N THR A 117 7.79 -2.26 -6.71
CA THR A 117 7.79 -2.95 -5.41
C THR A 117 7.02 -2.14 -4.38
N VAL A 118 6.07 -2.80 -3.71
CA VAL A 118 5.48 -2.26 -2.48
C VAL A 118 6.54 -2.33 -1.38
N SER A 119 6.62 -1.28 -0.57
CA SER A 119 7.52 -1.26 0.60
C SER A 119 6.77 -1.76 1.83
N ILE A 120 7.47 -2.49 2.70
CA ILE A 120 6.94 -2.87 4.00
C ILE A 120 7.12 -1.67 4.94
N ASP A 121 6.11 -0.81 4.94
CA ASP A 121 6.04 0.38 5.77
C ASP A 121 4.69 0.44 6.51
N GLN A 122 4.42 1.56 7.20
CA GLN A 122 3.19 1.75 7.95
C GLN A 122 1.92 1.61 7.08
N ARG A 123 1.98 1.95 5.78
CA ARG A 123 0.85 1.81 4.86
C ARG A 123 0.56 0.34 4.60
N PHE A 124 1.62 -0.44 4.36
CA PHE A 124 1.49 -1.89 4.21
C PHE A 124 0.97 -2.55 5.49
N ILE A 125 1.54 -2.22 6.66
CA ILE A 125 1.09 -2.81 7.93
C ILE A 125 -0.38 -2.49 8.18
N PHE A 126 -0.81 -1.24 7.94
CA PHE A 126 -2.20 -0.85 8.10
C PHE A 126 -3.11 -1.60 7.11
N GLN A 127 -2.73 -1.69 5.84
CA GLN A 127 -3.46 -2.46 4.82
C GLN A 127 -3.64 -3.93 5.23
N MET A 128 -2.62 -4.55 5.84
CA MET A 128 -2.68 -5.95 6.28
C MET A 128 -3.51 -6.14 7.56
N MET A 129 -3.55 -5.15 8.45
CA MET A 129 -4.32 -5.18 9.67
C MET A 129 -5.83 -5.00 9.42
N LEU A 130 -6.22 -4.15 8.47
CA LEU A 130 -7.62 -3.78 8.24
C LEU A 130 -8.57 -4.97 8.02
N PRO A 131 -8.23 -5.99 7.20
CA PRO A 131 -9.11 -7.16 7.05
C PRO A 131 -9.35 -7.92 8.36
N ALA A 132 -8.35 -7.99 9.24
CA ALA A 132 -8.52 -8.61 10.56
C ALA A 132 -9.43 -7.76 11.45
N PHE A 133 -9.24 -6.43 11.43
CA PHE A 133 -10.09 -5.50 12.16
C PHE A 133 -11.56 -5.58 11.70
N GLU A 134 -11.82 -5.66 10.39
CA GLU A 134 -13.18 -5.74 9.83
C GLU A 134 -13.85 -7.11 10.03
N ASN A 135 -13.13 -8.21 9.78
CA ASN A 135 -13.75 -9.54 9.72
C ASN A 135 -13.73 -10.29 11.06
N VAL A 136 -12.73 -10.03 11.91
CA VAL A 136 -12.58 -10.67 13.22
C VAL A 136 -13.01 -9.73 14.33
N GLY A 137 -12.54 -8.48 14.27
CA GLY A 137 -12.73 -7.49 15.33
C GLY A 137 -11.83 -7.75 16.55
N ILE A 138 -11.70 -6.72 17.38
CA ILE A 138 -10.92 -6.76 18.62
C ILE A 138 -11.49 -5.71 19.59
N ASP A 139 -11.29 -5.89 20.89
CA ASP A 139 -11.78 -4.98 21.93
C ASP A 139 -10.96 -3.66 22.06
N VAL A 140 -10.39 -3.17 20.95
CA VAL A 140 -9.73 -1.87 20.85
C VAL A 140 -10.26 -1.11 19.64
N ASP A 141 -10.28 0.22 19.70
CA ASP A 141 -10.57 1.03 18.51
C ASP A 141 -9.40 1.02 17.53
N ILE A 142 -9.66 1.46 16.30
CA ILE A 142 -8.69 1.43 15.21
C ILE A 142 -7.45 2.30 15.49
N ARG A 143 -7.58 3.44 16.20
CA ARG A 143 -6.44 4.29 16.56
C ARG A 143 -5.55 3.59 17.58
N ALA A 144 -6.15 2.93 18.57
CA ALA A 144 -5.43 2.11 19.53
C ALA A 144 -4.73 0.91 18.87
N ALA A 145 -5.39 0.23 17.92
CA ALA A 145 -4.78 -0.86 17.15
C ALA A 145 -3.57 -0.38 16.32
N MET A 146 -3.72 0.75 15.61
CA MET A 146 -2.61 1.39 14.88
C MET A 146 -1.43 1.69 15.80
N ASN A 147 -1.71 2.34 16.92
CA ASN A 147 -0.69 2.72 17.89
C ASN A 147 0.04 1.50 18.47
N ALA A 148 -0.69 0.44 18.84
CA ALA A 148 -0.10 -0.80 19.35
C ALA A 148 0.86 -1.46 18.35
N LEU A 149 0.55 -1.35 17.06
CA LEU A 149 1.37 -1.86 15.95
C LEU A 149 2.39 -0.84 15.41
N SER A 150 2.64 0.26 16.15
CA SER A 150 3.59 1.32 15.77
C SER A 150 3.29 1.99 14.43
N ILE A 151 2.02 2.06 14.07
CA ILE A 151 1.49 2.88 12.98
C ILE A 151 1.09 4.22 13.58
N ASP A 152 1.49 5.32 12.95
CA ASP A 152 1.21 6.68 13.40
C ASP A 152 -0.29 6.98 13.35
N GLU A 153 -0.98 6.82 14.48
CA GLU A 153 -2.44 6.97 14.58
C GLU A 153 -2.91 8.42 14.41
N THR A 154 -1.99 9.39 14.46
CA THR A 154 -2.30 10.80 14.26
C THR A 154 -2.64 11.14 12.81
N ARG A 155 -2.27 10.25 11.88
CA ARG A 155 -2.60 10.35 10.44
C ARG A 155 -3.97 9.79 10.10
N LEU A 156 -4.61 9.06 11.02
CA LEU A 156 -5.88 8.41 10.72
C LEU A 156 -6.99 9.45 10.55
N VAL A 157 -7.62 9.38 9.39
CA VAL A 157 -8.89 10.03 9.07
C VAL A 157 -9.94 8.94 8.93
N ASP A 158 -10.82 8.85 9.91
CA ASP A 158 -11.97 7.94 9.96
C ASP A 158 -13.28 8.74 9.98
N HIS A 159 -14.39 8.04 9.77
CA HIS A 159 -15.71 8.64 9.70
C HIS A 159 -16.77 7.69 10.26
N LEU A 160 -17.96 8.23 10.50
CA LEU A 160 -19.15 7.43 10.76
C LEU A 160 -19.84 7.08 9.43
N ALA A 161 -20.61 6.00 9.44
CA ALA A 161 -21.29 5.52 8.23
C ALA A 161 -22.26 6.51 7.59
N GLY A 162 -22.79 7.45 8.38
CA GLY A 162 -23.73 8.47 7.92
C GLY A 162 -23.08 9.80 7.52
N ASP A 163 -21.76 9.94 7.66
CA ASP A 163 -21.05 11.14 7.20
C ASP A 163 -21.04 11.16 5.67
N THR A 164 -21.06 12.33 5.04
CA THR A 164 -21.06 12.45 3.57
C THR A 164 -19.77 13.03 3.02
N ASP A 165 -19.04 13.78 3.84
CA ASP A 165 -17.82 14.48 3.46
C ASP A 165 -16.73 14.13 4.46
N VAL A 166 -15.63 13.57 3.97
CA VAL A 166 -14.46 13.19 4.76
C VAL A 166 -13.28 13.99 4.23
N ASN A 167 -12.69 14.81 5.09
CA ASN A 167 -11.60 15.70 4.70
C ASN A 167 -10.34 15.31 5.47
N GLY A 168 -9.26 15.05 4.76
CA GLY A 168 -7.92 14.97 5.32
C GLY A 168 -7.36 16.36 5.62
N THR A 169 -6.04 16.41 5.74
CA THR A 169 -5.30 17.55 6.25
C THR A 169 -4.40 18.13 5.16
N ALA A 170 -3.36 18.87 5.55
CA ALA A 170 -2.29 19.30 4.63
C ALA A 170 -1.02 18.44 4.82
N GLY A 171 -1.15 17.32 5.54
CA GLY A 171 -0.09 16.39 5.91
C GLY A 171 -0.16 15.10 5.11
N THR A 172 0.30 14.01 5.71
CA THR A 172 0.09 12.67 5.14
C THR A 172 -1.06 12.04 5.89
N ASP A 173 -2.16 11.76 5.22
CA ASP A 173 -3.35 11.18 5.82
C ASP A 173 -3.53 9.70 5.44
N PHE A 174 -3.90 8.90 6.43
CA PHE A 174 -4.38 7.52 6.24
C PHE A 174 -5.89 7.58 6.33
N ILE A 175 -6.53 7.63 5.17
CA ILE A 175 -7.98 7.81 5.05
C ILE A 175 -8.60 6.42 4.98
N TYR A 176 -9.28 6.02 6.05
CA TYR A 176 -9.97 4.73 6.08
C TYR A 176 -11.38 4.86 5.51
N MET A 177 -11.57 4.31 4.30
CA MET A 177 -12.84 4.28 3.60
C MET A 177 -13.63 3.06 4.06
N SER A 178 -14.43 3.28 5.10
CA SER A 178 -15.27 2.26 5.73
C SER A 178 -16.70 2.34 5.19
N VAL A 179 -17.64 1.63 5.81
CA VAL A 179 -19.04 1.58 5.36
C VAL A 179 -19.68 2.95 5.21
N GLY A 180 -20.46 3.14 4.14
CA GLY A 180 -21.25 4.35 3.91
C GLY A 180 -21.23 4.76 2.44
N ASP A 181 -21.65 5.99 2.15
CA ASP A 181 -21.45 6.62 0.83
C ASP A 181 -20.86 8.02 1.09
N GLN A 182 -19.57 8.20 0.80
CA GLN A 182 -18.79 9.36 1.15
C GLN A 182 -18.13 10.05 -0.05
N THR A 183 -17.87 11.34 0.11
CA THR A 183 -16.91 12.08 -0.71
C THR A 183 -15.66 12.35 0.13
N TYR A 184 -14.56 11.72 -0.25
CA TYR A 184 -13.25 11.90 0.37
C TYR A 184 -12.45 12.99 -0.32
N ARG A 185 -11.79 13.82 0.47
CA ARG A 185 -10.87 14.87 0.02
C ARG A 185 -9.58 14.74 0.80
N GLY A 186 -8.51 14.31 0.15
CA GLY A 186 -7.20 14.14 0.78
C GLY A 186 -6.70 15.42 1.42
N GLY A 187 -6.76 16.50 0.63
CA GLY A 187 -6.33 17.82 1.06
C GLY A 187 -5.04 18.17 0.36
N GLY A 188 -3.91 18.15 1.05
CA GLY A 188 -2.63 18.20 0.35
C GLY A 188 -1.57 17.48 1.14
N GLY A 189 -0.44 17.18 0.51
CA GLY A 189 0.47 16.18 1.07
C GLY A 189 0.05 14.79 0.60
N ALA A 190 0.78 13.75 1.02
CA ALA A 190 0.60 12.42 0.44
C ALA A 190 -0.53 11.68 1.16
N ASP A 191 -1.63 11.44 0.46
CA ASP A 191 -2.85 10.87 1.00
C ASP A 191 -3.02 9.41 0.57
N ILE A 192 -3.31 8.55 1.54
CA ILE A 192 -3.45 7.12 1.33
C ILE A 192 -4.86 6.69 1.70
N TYR A 193 -5.63 6.31 0.70
CA TYR A 193 -7.01 5.86 0.82
C TYR A 193 -7.05 4.34 0.97
N PHE A 194 -7.46 3.86 2.15
CA PHE A 194 -7.62 2.44 2.43
C PHE A 194 -9.08 2.03 2.22
N VAL A 195 -9.33 1.31 1.14
CA VAL A 195 -10.67 0.85 0.76
C VAL A 195 -11.01 -0.41 1.53
N GLY A 196 -11.91 -0.27 2.50
CA GLY A 196 -12.47 -1.36 3.28
C GLY A 196 -13.43 -2.22 2.48
N LYS A 197 -13.88 -3.32 3.08
CA LYS A 197 -14.66 -4.36 2.40
C LYS A 197 -16.01 -3.89 1.86
N ASP A 198 -16.70 -3.05 2.63
CA ASP A 198 -18.11 -2.65 2.39
C ASP A 198 -18.23 -1.13 2.21
N PHE A 199 -17.29 -0.51 1.48
CA PHE A 199 -17.18 0.96 1.38
C PHE A 199 -18.34 1.65 0.65
N GLY A 200 -19.20 0.94 -0.09
CA GLY A 200 -20.38 1.52 -0.74
C GLY A 200 -20.08 2.32 -2.01
N THR A 201 -20.79 3.43 -2.22
CA THR A 201 -20.67 4.30 -3.40
C THR A 201 -19.93 5.59 -3.06
N ASP A 202 -18.63 5.57 -3.32
CA ASP A 202 -17.71 6.60 -2.86
C ASP A 202 -17.10 7.43 -3.99
N TYR A 203 -16.71 8.65 -3.62
CA TYR A 203 -16.03 9.60 -4.50
C TYR A 203 -14.71 10.04 -3.86
N ILE A 204 -13.61 9.96 -4.59
CA ILE A 204 -12.33 10.58 -4.20
C ILE A 204 -12.13 11.82 -5.05
N TYR A 205 -12.04 12.96 -4.36
CA TYR A 205 -11.59 14.23 -4.93
C TYR A 205 -10.21 14.54 -4.35
N ASP A 206 -9.18 14.06 -5.03
CA ASP A 206 -7.80 14.40 -4.70
C ASP A 206 -7.30 15.46 -5.67
N GLN A 207 -6.97 16.63 -5.13
CA GLN A 207 -6.44 17.75 -5.91
C GLN A 207 -5.42 18.53 -5.07
N ASP A 208 -4.16 18.42 -5.48
CA ASP A 208 -3.01 18.65 -4.64
C ASP A 208 -1.87 19.32 -5.46
N ARG A 209 -0.74 19.67 -4.82
CA ARG A 209 0.44 20.25 -5.49
C ARG A 209 1.69 19.40 -5.32
N GLY A 210 1.64 18.18 -5.83
CA GLY A 210 2.80 17.33 -6.13
C GLY A 210 3.16 16.34 -5.03
N ALA A 211 2.17 15.89 -4.25
CA ALA A 211 2.32 14.72 -3.42
C ALA A 211 2.02 13.44 -4.23
N LEU A 212 2.37 12.29 -3.66
CA LEU A 212 2.08 10.99 -4.28
C LEU A 212 0.96 10.34 -3.47
N ASP A 213 -0.22 10.31 -4.06
CA ASP A 213 -1.42 9.78 -3.45
C ASP A 213 -1.64 8.33 -3.89
N GLU A 214 -2.15 7.51 -2.98
CA GLU A 214 -2.29 6.07 -3.20
C GLU A 214 -3.68 5.60 -2.79
N LEU A 215 -4.31 4.79 -3.64
CA LEU A 215 -5.46 3.99 -3.27
C LEU A 215 -4.98 2.57 -2.89
N ARG A 216 -5.51 2.00 -1.82
CA ARG A 216 -5.14 0.67 -1.34
C ARG A 216 -6.38 -0.14 -1.01
N PHE A 217 -6.66 -1.19 -1.77
CA PHE A 217 -7.68 -2.17 -1.41
C PHE A 217 -7.16 -3.11 -0.33
N THR A 218 -7.94 -3.29 0.74
CA THR A 218 -7.55 -4.14 1.87
C THR A 218 -7.87 -5.61 1.61
N ASP A 219 -8.90 -5.90 0.82
CA ASP A 219 -9.40 -7.27 0.62
C ASP A 219 -9.74 -7.63 -0.84
N VAL A 220 -9.40 -6.76 -1.79
CA VAL A 220 -9.70 -6.92 -3.23
C VAL A 220 -8.42 -7.14 -4.04
N LYS A 221 -8.48 -8.08 -4.98
CA LYS A 221 -7.39 -8.40 -5.93
C LYS A 221 -7.57 -7.63 -7.22
N ALA A 222 -6.47 -7.37 -7.93
CA ALA A 222 -6.53 -6.62 -9.19
C ALA A 222 -7.45 -7.28 -10.23
N ALA A 223 -7.43 -8.62 -10.31
CA ALA A 223 -8.24 -9.37 -11.26
C ALA A 223 -9.76 -9.30 -11.00
N ASP A 224 -10.18 -8.90 -9.79
CA ASP A 224 -11.58 -8.75 -9.42
C ASP A 224 -12.10 -7.33 -9.67
N VAL A 225 -11.23 -6.39 -10.06
CA VAL A 225 -11.59 -4.99 -10.32
C VAL A 225 -11.74 -4.73 -11.81
N THR A 226 -12.86 -4.10 -12.17
CA THR A 226 -13.08 -3.53 -13.49
C THR A 226 -12.92 -2.01 -13.41
N ALA A 227 -11.99 -1.48 -14.19
CA ALA A 227 -11.77 -0.05 -14.35
C ALA A 227 -12.49 0.46 -15.60
N VAL A 228 -13.21 1.57 -15.47
CA VAL A 228 -13.87 2.25 -16.58
C VAL A 228 -13.53 3.73 -16.49
N ARG A 229 -13.22 4.32 -17.64
CA ARG A 229 -13.07 5.77 -17.76
C ARG A 229 -14.40 6.42 -18.13
N ASP A 230 -14.79 7.45 -17.38
CA ASP A 230 -15.95 8.29 -17.63
C ASP A 230 -15.52 9.77 -17.70
N GLY A 231 -15.30 10.26 -18.92
CA GLY A 231 -14.71 11.59 -19.13
C GLY A 231 -13.25 11.65 -18.63
N GLN A 232 -13.02 12.41 -17.54
CA GLN A 232 -11.72 12.50 -16.85
C GLN A 232 -11.67 11.68 -15.55
N ASP A 233 -12.78 11.04 -15.19
CA ASP A 233 -12.90 10.27 -13.96
C ASP A 233 -12.54 8.80 -14.22
N LEU A 234 -11.98 8.17 -13.20
CA LEU A 234 -11.81 6.72 -13.12
C LEU A 234 -12.93 6.15 -12.26
N ILE A 235 -13.62 5.14 -12.76
CA ILE A 235 -14.62 4.37 -12.02
C ILE A 235 -14.08 2.96 -11.83
N LEU A 236 -14.05 2.52 -10.59
CA LEU A 236 -13.67 1.16 -10.19
C LEU A 236 -14.89 0.44 -9.66
N THR A 237 -15.12 -0.77 -10.14
CA THR A 237 -16.17 -1.68 -9.67
C THR A 237 -15.58 -3.04 -9.35
N ILE A 238 -16.14 -3.72 -8.35
CA ILE A 238 -15.60 -4.99 -7.86
C ILE A 238 -16.57 -6.12 -8.22
N ALA A 239 -16.03 -7.20 -8.80
CA ALA A 239 -16.80 -8.36 -9.18
C ALA A 239 -17.55 -8.96 -7.97
N GLY A 240 -18.87 -9.13 -8.12
CA GLY A 240 -19.72 -9.70 -7.07
C GLY A 240 -20.08 -8.74 -5.93
N ARG A 241 -19.66 -7.47 -5.99
CA ARG A 241 -20.08 -6.42 -5.05
C ARG A 241 -20.95 -5.37 -5.76
N ILE A 242 -21.64 -4.55 -4.96
CA ILE A 242 -22.40 -3.39 -5.45
C ILE A 242 -21.62 -2.08 -5.28
N ASP A 243 -20.47 -2.14 -4.62
CA ASP A 243 -19.64 -0.98 -4.31
C ASP A 243 -19.06 -0.38 -5.60
N VAL A 244 -19.01 0.95 -5.63
CA VAL A 244 -18.51 1.74 -6.76
C VAL A 244 -17.64 2.85 -6.22
N LEU A 245 -16.39 2.90 -6.67
CA LEU A 245 -15.48 3.98 -6.34
C LEU A 245 -15.23 4.85 -7.57
N ARG A 246 -15.52 6.14 -7.48
CA ARG A 246 -15.17 7.12 -8.51
C ARG A 246 -14.05 8.03 -8.03
N ILE A 247 -12.93 8.01 -8.74
CA ILE A 247 -11.82 8.96 -8.56
C ILE A 247 -11.98 10.07 -9.60
N THR A 248 -12.26 11.29 -9.13
CA THR A 248 -12.52 12.42 -10.03
C THR A 248 -11.24 12.96 -10.63
N ASP A 249 -11.29 13.41 -11.89
CA ASP A 249 -10.17 14.05 -12.58
C ASP A 249 -8.88 13.19 -12.63
N GLN A 250 -8.97 11.86 -12.45
CA GLN A 250 -7.83 10.93 -12.52
C GLN A 250 -7.02 11.06 -13.81
N PHE A 251 -7.70 11.40 -14.91
CA PHE A 251 -7.08 11.55 -16.21
C PHE A 251 -6.83 13.01 -16.60
N LEU A 252 -7.26 14.01 -15.82
CA LEU A 252 -7.19 15.43 -16.19
C LEU A 252 -5.78 15.87 -16.64
N GLY A 253 -4.76 15.30 -15.99
CA GLY A 253 -3.36 15.47 -16.33
C GLY A 253 -2.68 16.68 -15.70
N GLU A 254 -1.34 16.68 -15.75
CA GLU A 254 -0.55 17.78 -15.21
C GLU A 254 -0.79 19.05 -16.03
N LEU A 255 -1.31 20.10 -15.38
CA LEU A 255 -1.38 21.42 -16.01
C LEU A 255 0.02 21.87 -16.43
N ASN A 256 0.21 21.94 -17.75
CA ASN A 256 1.48 22.10 -18.45
C ASN A 256 2.49 23.07 -17.79
N PRO A 257 3.73 22.64 -17.48
CA PRO A 257 4.77 23.48 -16.87
C PRO A 257 5.23 24.65 -17.75
N THR A 258 4.90 24.66 -19.05
CA THR A 258 5.30 25.74 -19.99
C THR A 258 4.66 27.09 -19.63
N VAL A 259 3.62 27.12 -18.78
CA VAL A 259 2.91 28.35 -18.38
C VAL A 259 3.15 28.77 -16.92
N GLY A 260 4.17 28.22 -16.24
CA GLY A 260 4.68 28.76 -14.98
C GLY A 260 3.77 28.69 -13.76
N PHE A 261 2.64 27.99 -13.83
CA PHE A 261 1.79 27.69 -12.68
C PHE A 261 2.09 26.28 -12.17
N LYS A 262 2.16 26.11 -10.85
CA LYS A 262 2.39 24.80 -10.20
C LYS A 262 1.41 23.77 -10.75
N GLN A 263 1.92 22.57 -11.03
CA GLN A 263 1.14 21.38 -11.39
C GLN A 263 0.08 21.16 -10.31
N LEU A 264 -1.19 21.19 -10.70
CA LEU A 264 -2.24 20.55 -9.92
C LEU A 264 -2.13 19.08 -10.26
N ASP A 265 -1.85 18.23 -9.27
CA ASP A 265 -2.01 16.78 -9.41
C ASP A 265 -3.44 16.43 -9.01
N THR A 266 -4.04 15.49 -9.74
CA THR A 266 -5.43 15.06 -9.51
C THR A 266 -5.57 13.56 -9.57
N GLY A 267 -6.45 13.01 -8.73
CA GLY A 267 -6.60 11.58 -8.55
C GLY A 267 -5.36 10.95 -7.90
N VAL A 268 -5.18 9.64 -8.05
CA VAL A 268 -4.10 8.89 -7.37
C VAL A 268 -2.94 8.58 -8.32
N ASN A 269 -1.75 8.36 -7.77
CA ASN A 269 -0.56 7.98 -8.51
C ASN A 269 -0.42 6.45 -8.63
N ALA A 270 -0.98 5.70 -7.68
CA ALA A 270 -1.02 4.25 -7.71
C ALA A 270 -2.25 3.66 -7.02
N ILE A 271 -2.67 2.48 -7.48
CA ILE A 271 -3.65 1.61 -6.81
C ILE A 271 -2.93 0.32 -6.40
N VAL A 272 -2.95 -0.01 -5.11
CA VAL A 272 -2.35 -1.22 -4.55
C VAL A 272 -3.46 -2.18 -4.13
N PHE A 273 -3.36 -3.44 -4.54
CA PHE A 273 -4.35 -4.47 -4.25
C PHE A 273 -3.90 -5.39 -3.11
N ALA A 274 -4.84 -6.19 -2.59
CA ALA A 274 -4.57 -7.12 -1.49
C ALA A 274 -3.63 -8.27 -1.88
N ASP A 275 -3.51 -8.56 -3.18
CA ASP A 275 -2.63 -9.58 -3.75
C ASP A 275 -1.22 -9.07 -4.08
N GLY A 276 -0.87 -7.85 -3.66
CA GLY A 276 0.43 -7.23 -3.93
C GLY A 276 0.57 -6.61 -5.32
N THR A 277 -0.44 -6.76 -6.19
CA THR A 277 -0.48 -6.11 -7.49
C THR A 277 -0.56 -4.58 -7.33
N VAL A 278 0.17 -3.85 -8.16
CA VAL A 278 0.16 -2.38 -8.20
C VAL A 278 -0.18 -1.91 -9.60
N TRP A 279 -1.19 -1.04 -9.70
CA TRP A 279 -1.46 -0.26 -10.90
C TRP A 279 -0.91 1.15 -10.70
N ASP A 280 0.24 1.45 -11.32
CA ASP A 280 0.68 2.82 -11.48
C ASP A 280 -0.18 3.56 -12.53
N ARG A 281 0.01 4.87 -12.69
CA ARG A 281 -0.76 5.65 -13.68
C ARG A 281 -0.74 5.06 -15.09
N PHE A 282 0.40 4.49 -15.50
CA PHE A 282 0.49 3.84 -16.80
C PHE A 282 -0.40 2.60 -16.88
N ARG A 283 -0.35 1.73 -15.86
CA ARG A 283 -1.21 0.54 -15.81
C ARG A 283 -2.69 0.93 -15.70
N ILE A 284 -3.04 1.95 -14.91
CA ILE A 284 -4.41 2.48 -14.84
C ILE A 284 -4.91 2.89 -16.24
N ALA A 285 -4.09 3.62 -17.00
CA ALA A 285 -4.42 4.01 -18.37
C ALA A 285 -4.60 2.80 -19.30
N MET A 286 -3.81 1.72 -19.11
CA MET A 286 -4.00 0.46 -19.84
C MET A 286 -5.31 -0.24 -19.47
N GLU A 287 -5.67 -0.29 -18.19
CA GLU A 287 -6.87 -1.01 -17.72
C GLU A 287 -8.18 -0.37 -18.23
N VAL A 288 -8.17 0.94 -18.51
CA VAL A 288 -9.32 1.64 -19.09
C VAL A 288 -9.30 1.71 -20.61
N ALA A 289 -8.27 1.18 -21.27
CA ALA A 289 -8.21 1.13 -22.73
C ALA A 289 -9.27 0.13 -23.25
N ASP A 290 -10.23 0.63 -24.04
CA ASP A 290 -11.36 -0.14 -24.56
C ASP A 290 -11.30 -0.19 -26.10
N PRO A 291 -10.52 -1.12 -26.68
CA PRO A 291 -10.48 -1.30 -28.14
C PRO A 291 -11.81 -1.84 -28.63
N ARG A 292 -12.40 -1.17 -29.63
CA ARG A 292 -13.69 -1.56 -30.20
C ARG A 292 -13.52 -1.96 -31.66
N ASP A 293 -14.36 -2.89 -32.13
CA ASP A 293 -14.33 -3.33 -33.53
C ASP A 293 -15.17 -2.38 -34.45
N THR A 294 -15.17 -1.08 -34.15
CA THR A 294 -16.01 -0.05 -34.80
C THR A 294 -15.20 1.12 -35.36
N PHE A 295 -15.83 2.01 -36.13
CA PHE A 295 -15.20 3.29 -36.50
C PHE A 295 -15.39 4.26 -35.35
N ASP A 296 -14.31 4.61 -34.66
CA ASP A 296 -14.36 5.45 -33.47
C ASP A 296 -13.49 6.70 -33.60
N SER A 297 -13.93 7.78 -32.93
CA SER A 297 -13.09 8.95 -32.69
C SER A 297 -12.84 9.01 -31.19
N TYR A 298 -11.58 8.81 -30.82
CA TYR A 298 -11.17 8.74 -29.42
C TYR A 298 -10.22 9.90 -29.11
N GLN A 299 -10.52 10.61 -28.04
CA GLN A 299 -9.74 11.74 -27.54
C GLN A 299 -9.24 11.38 -26.14
N GLY A 300 -7.93 11.20 -26.00
CA GLY A 300 -7.23 11.10 -24.73
C GLY A 300 -7.31 12.40 -23.93
N SER A 301 -6.81 12.36 -22.71
CA SER A 301 -6.87 13.40 -21.72
C SER A 301 -5.67 14.35 -21.75
N GLY A 302 -5.40 15.01 -20.61
CA GLY A 302 -4.16 15.74 -20.40
C GLY A 302 -3.07 14.92 -19.71
N SER A 303 -3.34 13.67 -19.35
CA SER A 303 -2.43 12.74 -18.68
C SER A 303 -1.83 11.76 -19.70
N ALA A 304 -0.96 10.85 -19.26
CA ALA A 304 -0.51 9.76 -20.13
C ALA A 304 -1.68 8.81 -20.45
N ASP A 305 -2.03 8.68 -21.72
CA ASP A 305 -3.05 7.75 -22.19
C ASP A 305 -2.48 6.51 -22.88
N VAL A 306 -3.27 5.44 -22.85
CA VAL A 306 -3.10 4.28 -23.71
C VAL A 306 -4.29 4.24 -24.66
N LEU A 307 -4.05 4.54 -25.93
CA LEU A 307 -5.08 4.55 -26.96
C LEU A 307 -4.94 3.30 -27.83
N TRP A 308 -5.98 2.49 -27.86
CA TRP A 308 -6.06 1.29 -28.68
C TRP A 308 -7.39 1.30 -29.43
N GLY A 309 -7.33 1.47 -30.75
CA GLY A 309 -8.52 1.57 -31.60
C GLY A 309 -9.22 0.21 -31.77
N GLY A 310 -8.45 -0.87 -31.91
CA GLY A 310 -8.98 -2.17 -32.28
C GLY A 310 -9.23 -2.26 -33.79
N LYS A 311 -10.26 -2.98 -34.21
CA LYS A 311 -10.61 -3.07 -35.65
C LYS A 311 -11.48 -1.89 -36.05
N GLY A 312 -11.22 -1.34 -37.22
CA GLY A 312 -11.98 -0.19 -37.73
C GLY A 312 -11.04 0.98 -38.00
N ASN A 313 -11.46 1.92 -38.84
CA ASN A 313 -10.59 3.02 -39.24
C ASN A 313 -10.71 4.17 -38.24
N ASP A 314 -9.95 4.11 -37.14
CA ASP A 314 -10.15 5.00 -36.00
C ASP A 314 -9.40 6.33 -36.14
N VAL A 315 -9.93 7.36 -35.47
CA VAL A 315 -9.23 8.63 -35.27
C VAL A 315 -8.86 8.75 -33.80
N LEU A 316 -7.59 8.47 -33.49
CA LEU A 316 -7.04 8.55 -32.14
C LEU A 316 -6.28 9.88 -31.93
N HIS A 317 -6.68 10.65 -30.92
CA HIS A 317 -6.04 11.89 -30.50
C HIS A 317 -5.59 11.77 -29.05
N GLY A 318 -4.28 11.65 -28.80
CA GLY A 318 -3.69 11.49 -27.46
C GLY A 318 -4.02 12.60 -26.48
N GLY A 319 -4.05 13.86 -26.95
CA GLY A 319 -4.27 15.01 -26.07
C GLY A 319 -2.94 15.58 -25.58
N LEU A 320 -2.87 15.95 -24.30
CA LEU A 320 -1.61 16.35 -23.66
C LEU A 320 -1.06 15.17 -22.86
N GLY A 321 0.23 15.19 -22.53
CA GLY A 321 0.86 14.10 -21.80
C GLY A 321 1.72 13.22 -22.69
N GLY A 322 2.19 12.11 -22.12
CA GLY A 322 2.99 11.11 -22.83
C GLY A 322 2.14 9.93 -23.23
N ASP A 323 1.61 9.94 -24.46
CA ASP A 323 0.62 8.96 -24.91
C ASP A 323 1.24 7.77 -25.64
N ILE A 324 0.62 6.61 -25.48
CA ILE A 324 0.97 5.36 -26.18
C ILE A 324 -0.18 4.94 -27.08
N TYR A 325 0.13 4.72 -28.35
CA TYR A 325 -0.81 4.22 -29.34
C TYR A 325 -0.48 2.77 -29.65
N ILE A 326 -1.46 1.88 -29.45
CA ILE A 326 -1.33 0.46 -29.73
C ILE A 326 -1.94 0.16 -31.11
N PHE A 327 -1.16 -0.51 -31.95
CA PHE A 327 -1.58 -0.99 -33.27
C PHE A 327 -1.15 -2.45 -33.42
N GLU A 328 -2.11 -3.36 -33.52
CA GLU A 328 -1.88 -4.79 -33.70
C GLU A 328 -2.20 -5.27 -35.12
N PRO A 329 -1.59 -6.38 -35.60
CA PRO A 329 -1.97 -6.98 -36.87
C PRO A 329 -3.45 -7.39 -36.88
N GLY A 330 -4.23 -6.74 -37.74
CA GLY A 330 -5.68 -6.98 -37.86
C GLY A 330 -6.53 -5.82 -37.35
N ASP A 331 -5.92 -4.86 -36.66
CA ASP A 331 -6.52 -3.55 -36.38
C ASP A 331 -6.77 -2.80 -37.69
N GLY A 332 -7.64 -1.79 -37.64
CA GLY A 332 -7.94 -1.01 -38.85
C GLY A 332 -6.90 0.07 -39.15
N GLN A 333 -7.31 1.11 -39.88
CA GLN A 333 -6.40 2.13 -40.43
C GLN A 333 -6.44 3.44 -39.67
#